data_AF-A0ABC9WDE2-F1
#
_entry.id   AF-A0ABC9WDE2-F1
#
_cell.length_a   1.000
_cell.length_b   1.000
_cell.length_c   1.000
_cell.angle_alpha   90.00
_cell.angle_beta   90.00
_cell.angle_gamma   90.00
#
_symmetry.space_group_name_H-M   'P 1'
#
loop_
_entity.id
_entity.type
_entity.pdbx_description
1 polymer ?
#
loop_
_entity_poly.entity_id
_entity_poly.type
_entity_poly.pdbx_seq_one_letter_code
_entity_poly.pdbx_strand_id
1 'polypeptide(L)'
;MGGLCAPSAYDTKSGVAGTPDGCAAIQRDLNRLEKWAGNGFMEFNKWKCGVLHLGRNNPMHQYMLGATQLESRCAEKDLEVLVDNKLSMSQQCALVAKAANGILRCLLYV
;
A
#
# COMPACT_ATOMS: atom_id res chain seq x y z
N MET A 1 -6.04 1.14 17.06
CA MET A 1 -6.38 0.98 15.63
C MET A 1 -5.30 1.69 14.82
N GLY A 2 -4.38 0.93 14.21
CA GLY A 2 -3.28 1.46 13.42
C GLY A 2 -3.61 1.58 11.94
N GLY A 3 -2.96 2.50 11.25
CA GLY A 3 -3.07 2.65 9.81
C GLY A 3 -2.22 1.63 9.05
N LEU A 4 -2.62 1.33 7.82
CA LEU A 4 -1.83 0.51 6.88
C LEU A 4 -1.01 1.44 5.98
N CYS A 5 0.19 0.99 5.63
CA CYS A 5 1.08 1.61 4.64
C CYS A 5 1.34 0.57 3.55
N ALA A 6 1.10 0.90 2.29
CA ALA A 6 1.39 0.01 1.15
C ALA A 6 2.43 0.69 0.24
N PRO A 7 3.65 0.15 0.11
CA PRO A 7 4.59 0.54 -0.93
C PRO A 7 4.12 -0.03 -2.27
N SER A 8 3.73 0.84 -3.20
CA SER A 8 3.02 0.50 -4.45
C SER A 8 3.88 -0.14 -5.56
N ALA A 9 4.92 -0.91 -5.24
CA ALA A 9 5.88 -1.36 -6.27
C ALA A 9 6.12 -2.87 -6.32
N TYR A 10 5.57 -3.63 -5.40
CA TYR A 10 5.39 -5.08 -5.45
C TYR A 10 4.41 -5.46 -4.34
N ASP A 11 3.75 -6.63 -4.43
CA ASP A 11 2.67 -7.15 -3.55
C ASP A 11 2.97 -7.20 -2.03
N THR A 12 4.08 -6.64 -1.58
CA THR A 12 4.46 -6.58 -0.17
C THR A 12 3.77 -5.43 0.54
N LYS A 13 2.58 -5.71 1.06
CA LYS A 13 1.97 -4.94 2.15
C LYS A 13 2.86 -4.98 3.39
N SER A 14 3.70 -3.96 3.60
CA SER A 14 4.48 -3.84 4.85
C SER A 14 3.62 -3.17 5.93
N GLY A 15 2.99 -4.01 6.76
CA GLY A 15 2.67 -3.73 8.17
C GLY A 15 1.68 -2.61 8.53
N VAL A 16 1.12 -2.72 9.74
CA VAL A 16 0.29 -1.70 10.39
C VAL A 16 1.20 -0.72 11.15
N ALA A 17 1.21 0.55 10.77
CA ALA A 17 1.97 1.62 11.43
C ALA A 17 1.06 2.57 12.22
N GLY A 18 0.38 2.01 13.22
CA GLY A 18 -0.32 2.81 14.23
C GLY A 18 0.55 3.34 15.35
N THR A 19 1.82 2.91 15.41
CA THR A 19 2.75 3.19 16.51
C THR A 19 4.11 3.65 15.96
N PRO A 20 4.92 4.38 16.77
CA PRO A 20 6.29 4.74 16.40
C PRO A 20 7.14 3.53 15.97
N ASP A 21 6.98 2.40 16.66
CA ASP A 21 7.67 1.15 16.34
C ASP A 21 7.26 0.59 14.97
N GLY A 22 5.98 0.73 14.60
CA GLY A 22 5.47 0.35 13.29
C GLY A 22 6.06 1.19 12.15
N CYS A 23 6.18 2.51 12.35
CA CYS A 23 6.80 3.40 11.37
C CYS A 23 8.29 3.04 11.17
N ALA A 24 9.01 2.80 12.27
CA ALA A 24 10.40 2.38 12.21
C ALA A 24 10.59 1.01 11.54
N ALA A 25 9.64 0.08 11.70
CA ALA A 25 9.66 -1.21 11.01
C ALA A 25 9.52 -1.06 9.49
N ILE A 26 8.56 -0.25 9.03
CA ILE A 26 8.36 0.00 7.59
C ILE A 26 9.59 0.67 6.98
N GLN A 27 10.18 1.67 7.64
CA GLN A 27 11.38 2.31 7.14
C GLN A 27 12.56 1.31 7.04
N ARG A 28 12.68 0.37 7.99
CA ARG A 28 13.66 -0.71 7.92
C ARG A 28 13.44 -1.63 6.72
N ASP A 29 12.18 -1.95 6.41
CA ASP A 29 11.84 -2.77 5.25
C ASP A 29 12.14 -2.05 3.93
N LEU A 30 11.85 -0.75 3.83
CA LEU A 30 12.21 0.08 2.67
C LEU A 30 13.74 0.14 2.46
N ASN A 31 14.51 0.27 3.55
CA ASN A 31 15.97 0.24 3.47
C ASN A 31 16.51 -1.12 3.01
N ARG A 32 15.85 -2.23 3.39
CA ARG A 32 16.22 -3.58 2.94
C ARG A 32 15.89 -3.77 1.46
N LEU A 33 14.72 -3.29 1.05
CA LEU A 33 14.29 -3.29 -0.35
C LEU A 33 15.28 -2.53 -1.22
N GLU A 34 15.70 -1.33 -0.82
CA GLU A 34 16.63 -0.54 -1.62
C GLU A 34 17.97 -1.28 -1.81
N LYS A 35 18.50 -1.87 -0.74
CA LYS A 35 19.72 -2.70 -0.82
C LYS A 35 19.51 -3.87 -1.78
N TRP A 36 18.37 -4.55 -1.67
CA TRP A 36 18.06 -5.68 -2.55
C TRP A 36 18.02 -5.28 -4.03
N ALA A 37 17.41 -4.13 -4.36
CA ALA A 37 17.41 -3.58 -5.71
C ALA A 37 18.82 -3.23 -6.21
N GLY A 38 19.65 -2.62 -5.35
CA GLY A 38 21.03 -2.24 -5.67
C GLY A 38 21.98 -3.43 -5.89
N ASN A 39 21.64 -4.61 -5.37
CA ASN A 39 22.41 -5.84 -5.52
C ASN A 39 22.18 -6.59 -6.85
N GLY A 40 21.51 -5.96 -7.83
CA GLY A 40 21.48 -6.44 -9.23
C GLY A 40 20.25 -7.25 -9.64
N PHE A 41 19.18 -7.25 -8.84
CA PHE A 41 17.96 -8.00 -9.16
C PHE A 41 16.96 -7.21 -10.02
N MET A 42 16.85 -5.89 -9.88
CA MET A 42 16.08 -4.96 -10.74
C MET A 42 16.22 -3.53 -10.22
N GLU A 43 16.31 -2.53 -11.11
CA GLU A 43 16.28 -1.12 -10.70
C GLU A 43 14.85 -0.71 -10.32
N PHE A 44 14.72 -0.07 -9.16
CA PHE A 44 13.43 0.34 -8.65
C PHE A 44 12.99 1.65 -9.28
N ASN A 45 11.79 1.68 -9.83
CA ASN A 45 11.20 2.91 -10.30
C ASN A 45 10.66 3.72 -9.10
N LYS A 46 11.54 4.50 -8.46
CA LYS A 46 11.24 5.25 -7.24
C LYS A 46 10.10 6.27 -7.41
N TRP A 47 9.91 6.83 -8.59
CA TRP A 47 8.83 7.80 -8.85
C TRP A 47 7.44 7.16 -8.92
N LYS A 48 7.37 5.86 -9.29
CA LYS A 48 6.11 5.10 -9.23
C LYS A 48 5.75 4.67 -7.81
N CYS A 49 6.64 4.86 -6.85
CA CYS A 49 6.44 4.41 -5.48
C CYS A 49 5.76 5.51 -4.67
N GLY A 50 4.59 5.19 -4.14
CA GLY A 50 3.86 6.07 -3.24
C GLY A 50 3.51 5.37 -1.94
N VAL A 51 3.04 6.16 -0.99
CA VAL A 51 2.49 5.70 0.27
C VAL A 51 1.01 6.04 0.32
N LEU A 52 0.17 5.04 0.50
CA LEU A 52 -1.24 5.21 0.81
C LEU A 52 -1.46 5.14 2.32
N HIS A 53 -1.81 6.27 2.93
CA HIS A 53 -2.10 6.33 4.37
C HIS A 53 -3.54 5.97 4.67
N LEU A 54 -3.76 4.78 5.25
CA LEU A 54 -5.11 4.34 5.61
C LEU A 54 -5.42 4.57 7.09
N GLY A 55 -6.68 4.88 7.39
CA GLY A 55 -7.22 5.00 8.75
C GLY A 55 -7.11 6.41 9.35
N ARG A 56 -8.13 6.80 10.11
CA ARG A 56 -8.26 8.16 10.68
C ARG A 56 -7.18 8.54 11.69
N ASN A 57 -6.56 7.55 12.34
CA ASN A 57 -5.54 7.77 13.37
C ASN A 57 -4.11 7.56 12.82
N ASN A 58 -3.94 7.58 11.49
CA ASN A 58 -2.63 7.44 10.88
C ASN A 58 -1.86 8.77 11.03
N PRO A 59 -0.64 8.76 11.59
CA PRO A 59 0.15 9.96 11.78
C PRO A 59 0.72 10.56 10.48
N MET A 60 0.41 9.99 9.31
CA MET A 60 0.87 10.47 7.99
C MET A 60 2.40 10.55 7.93
N HIS A 61 3.07 9.52 8.43
CA HIS A 61 4.53 9.48 8.52
C HIS A 61 5.18 9.52 7.13
N GLN A 62 6.21 10.34 6.97
CA GLN A 62 6.95 10.41 5.71
C GLN A 62 8.00 9.30 5.65
N TYR A 63 8.05 8.59 4.52
CA TYR A 63 8.99 7.49 4.31
C TYR A 63 10.00 7.82 3.22
N MET A 64 11.20 7.28 3.37
CA MET A 64 12.28 7.44 2.39
C MET A 64 12.64 6.11 1.74
N LEU A 65 12.92 6.14 0.44
CA LEU A 65 13.51 5.04 -0.30
C LEU A 65 14.88 5.50 -0.83
N GLY A 66 15.89 5.34 0.03
CA GLY A 66 17.21 5.96 -0.15
C GLY A 66 17.15 7.45 0.06
N ALA A 67 17.65 8.20 -0.92
CA ALA A 67 17.58 9.66 -0.93
C ALA A 67 16.22 10.22 -1.42
N THR A 68 15.28 9.36 -1.85
CA THR A 68 14.00 9.78 -2.41
C THR A 68 12.89 9.67 -1.37
N GLN A 69 12.21 10.77 -1.07
CA GLN A 69 10.99 10.74 -0.25
C GLN A 69 9.82 10.17 -1.08
N LEU A 70 9.04 9.27 -0.49
CA LEU A 70 7.87 8.69 -1.15
C LEU A 70 6.69 9.66 -1.13
N GLU A 71 6.00 9.79 -2.26
CA GLU A 71 4.82 10.64 -2.37
C GLU A 71 3.61 10.03 -1.67
N SER A 72 2.87 10.86 -0.94
CA SER A 72 1.57 10.46 -0.36
C SER A 72 0.50 10.38 -1.45
N ARG A 73 -0.24 9.28 -1.49
CA ARG A 73 -1.36 9.07 -2.43
C ARG A 73 -2.70 9.05 -1.71
N CYS A 74 -3.74 9.49 -2.41
CA CYS A 74 -5.12 9.44 -1.90
C CYS A 74 -5.81 8.11 -2.22
N ALA A 75 -5.46 7.49 -3.35
CA ALA A 75 -6.01 6.21 -3.73
C ALA A 75 -4.99 5.42 -4.56
N GLU A 76 -5.14 4.10 -4.53
CA GLU A 76 -4.34 3.15 -5.28
C GLU A 76 -5.27 2.10 -5.87
N LYS A 77 -5.12 1.80 -7.16
CA LYS A 77 -5.91 0.78 -7.84
C LYS A 77 -4.99 -0.39 -8.16
N ASP A 78 -5.32 -1.57 -7.65
CA ASP A 78 -4.62 -2.81 -7.92
C ASP A 78 -5.62 -3.90 -8.29
N LEU A 79 -5.37 -4.63 -9.39
CA LEU A 79 -6.25 -5.71 -9.89
C LEU A 79 -7.76 -5.36 -9.86
N GLU A 80 -8.09 -4.15 -10.33
CA GLU A 80 -9.45 -3.55 -10.32
C GLU A 80 -10.02 -3.12 -8.97
N VAL A 81 -9.34 -3.44 -7.87
CA VAL A 81 -9.68 -2.99 -6.53
C VAL A 81 -9.10 -1.60 -6.28
N LEU A 82 -9.97 -0.61 -6.08
CA LEU A 82 -9.57 0.72 -5.63
C LEU A 82 -9.51 0.76 -4.10
N VAL A 83 -8.33 1.03 -3.56
CA VAL A 83 -8.11 1.33 -2.14
C VAL A 83 -7.98 2.84 -2.01
N ASP A 84 -8.95 3.46 -1.34
CA ASP A 84 -9.02 4.92 -1.17
C ASP A 84 -8.89 5.27 0.33
N ASN A 85 -8.03 6.22 0.66
CA ASN A 85 -7.78 6.65 2.05
C ASN A 85 -8.98 7.34 2.71
N LYS A 86 -9.96 7.80 1.93
CA LYS A 86 -11.21 8.40 2.41
C LYS A 86 -12.23 7.36 2.84
N LEU A 87 -12.08 6.12 2.38
CA LEU A 87 -13.00 5.03 2.71
C LEU A 87 -12.62 4.35 4.03
N SER A 88 -13.62 3.99 4.82
CA SER A 88 -13.41 3.09 5.96
C SER A 88 -13.02 1.69 5.48
N MET A 89 -12.39 0.91 6.36
CA MET A 89 -12.10 -0.51 6.07
C MET A 89 -13.36 -1.28 5.68
N SER A 90 -14.49 -1.04 6.35
CA SER A 90 -15.76 -1.69 6.02
C SER A 90 -16.28 -1.32 4.63
N GLN A 91 -16.13 -0.06 4.22
CA GLN A 91 -16.50 0.40 2.87
C GLN A 91 -15.59 -0.22 1.81
N GLN A 92 -14.28 -0.26 2.06
CA GLN A 92 -13.33 -0.94 1.18
C GLN A 92 -13.66 -2.44 1.04
N CYS A 93 -13.94 -3.14 2.14
CA CYS A 93 -14.36 -4.54 2.12
C CYS A 93 -15.64 -4.75 1.30
N ALA A 94 -16.63 -3.87 1.44
CA ALA A 94 -17.87 -3.95 0.67
C ALA A 94 -17.63 -3.79 -0.85
N LEU A 95 -16.71 -2.89 -1.25
CA LEU A 95 -16.35 -2.71 -2.66
C LEU A 95 -15.65 -3.93 -3.24
N VAL A 96 -14.71 -4.54 -2.49
CA VAL A 96 -14.03 -5.77 -2.90
C VAL A 96 -15.04 -6.91 -3.07
N ALA A 97 -15.94 -7.09 -2.09
CA ALA A 97 -16.98 -8.12 -2.16
C ALA A 97 -17.93 -7.90 -3.35
N LYS A 98 -18.29 -6.64 -3.63
CA LYS A 98 -19.12 -6.30 -4.79
C LYS A 98 -18.43 -6.61 -6.11
N ALA A 99 -17.13 -6.30 -6.25
CA ALA A 99 -16.35 -6.62 -7.44
C ALA A 99 -16.26 -8.13 -7.65
N ALA A 100 -15.93 -8.89 -6.60
CA ALA A 100 -15.86 -10.36 -6.64
C ALA A 100 -17.21 -10.99 -7.03
N ASN A 101 -18.32 -10.49 -6.49
CA ASN A 101 -19.66 -10.95 -6.86
C ASN A 101 -20.01 -10.64 -8.33
N GLY A 102 -19.51 -9.53 -8.88
CA GLY A 102 -19.64 -9.20 -10.30
C GLY A 102 -18.96 -10.23 -11.18
N ILE A 103 -17.70 -10.59 -10.86
CA ILE A 103 -16.92 -11.61 -11.58
C ILE A 103 -17.58 -12.98 -11.46
N LEU A 104 -17.99 -13.38 -10.25
CA LEU A 104 -18.68 -14.64 -10.00
C LEU A 104 -19.96 -14.77 -10.83
N ARG A 105 -20.76 -13.69 -10.92
CA ARG A 105 -21.97 -13.66 -11.77
C ARG A 105 -21.61 -13.83 -13.25
N CYS A 106 -20.53 -13.22 -13.74
CA CYS A 106 -20.07 -13.40 -15.12
C CYS A 106 -19.63 -14.84 -15.42
N LEU A 107 -19.15 -15.58 -14.42
CA LEU A 107 -18.73 -16.98 -14.59
C LEU A 107 -19.90 -17.98 -14.47
N LEU A 108 -20.93 -17.65 -13.70
CA LEU A 108 -22.09 -18.51 -13.44
C LEU A 108 -23.26 -18.28 -14.42
N TYR A 109 -23.22 -17.21 -15.21
CA TYR A 109 -24.22 -16.87 -16.23
C TYR A 109 -23.62 -16.88 -17.66
N VAL A 110 -22.74 -17.85 -17.94
CA VAL A 110 -22.38 -18.31 -19.29
C VAL A 110 -23.07 -19.64 -19.55
#